data_AF-A0A834LPL3-F1
#
_entry.id   AF-A0A834LPL3-F1
#
_cell.length_a   1.000
_cell.length_b   1.000
_cell.length_c   1.000
_cell.angle_alpha   90.00
_cell.angle_beta   90.00
_cell.angle_gamma   90.00
#
_symmetry.space_group_name_H-M   'P 1'
#
loop_
_entity.id
_entity.type
_entity.pdbx_description
1 polymer ?
#
loop_
_entity_poly.entity_id
_entity_poly.type
_entity_poly.pdbx_seq_one_letter_code
_entity_poly.pdbx_strand_id
1 'polypeptide(L)'
;MLHNNHLQQALMELRLEFPHVQIVYGDYYKAFMALLRNPVLLGFRKETQMKACCGFGGPYNFHPAMMCGNQGIKVCLNPTEYIHWDGFHLIQEALKHIVEVFMSGRVNEQPDPQGSQLQVCSEHKTNISAVELADMTVLQD
;
A
#
# COMPACT_ATOMS: atom_id res chain seq x y z
N MET A 1 11.95 4.63 8.62
CA MET A 1 11.14 5.48 9.54
C MET A 1 11.44 6.97 9.38
N LEU A 2 12.70 7.39 9.10
CA LEU A 2 13.04 8.82 8.92
C LEU A 2 12.17 9.55 7.87
N HIS A 3 11.99 8.94 6.69
CA HIS A 3 11.15 9.51 5.63
C HIS A 3 9.71 9.78 6.11
N ASN A 4 9.04 8.80 6.72
CA ASN A 4 7.66 8.95 7.20
C ASN A 4 7.55 10.02 8.30
N ASN A 5 8.56 10.15 9.15
CA ASN A 5 8.58 11.20 10.17
C ASN A 5 8.67 12.59 9.53
N HIS A 6 9.55 12.78 8.55
CA HIS A 6 9.69 14.04 7.82
C HIS A 6 8.41 14.36 7.02
N LEU A 7 7.81 13.35 6.39
CA LEU A 7 6.55 13.49 5.67
C LEU A 7 5.42 13.94 6.60
N GLN A 8 5.29 13.31 7.77
CA GLN A 8 4.28 13.71 8.75
C GLN A 8 4.49 15.14 9.26
N GLN A 9 5.74 15.56 9.46
CA GLN A 9 6.05 16.94 9.82
C GLN A 9 5.63 17.92 8.71
N ALA A 10 6.01 17.66 7.47
CA ALA A 10 5.61 18.52 6.35
C ALA A 10 4.08 18.58 6.18
N LEU A 11 3.37 17.47 6.38
CA LEU A 11 1.91 17.45 6.36
C LEU A 11 1.29 18.24 7.52
N MET A 12 1.94 18.27 8.68
CA MET A 12 1.51 19.11 9.80
C MET A 12 1.67 20.59 9.47
N GLU A 13 2.80 20.99 8.88
CA GLU A 13 3.04 22.37 8.44
C GLU A 13 2.00 22.81 7.39
N LEU A 14 1.70 21.96 6.40
CA LEU A 14 0.67 22.24 5.40
C LEU A 14 -0.75 22.38 5.99
N ARG A 15 -1.10 21.61 7.03
CA ARG A 15 -2.40 21.74 7.72
C ARG A 15 -2.54 23.09 8.42
N LEU A 16 -1.43 23.63 8.92
CA LEU A 16 -1.40 24.96 9.55
C LEU A 16 -1.52 26.08 8.50
N GLU A 17 -0.87 25.90 7.34
CA GLU A 17 -0.91 26.87 6.24
C GLU A 17 -2.29 26.91 5.54
N PHE A 18 -2.95 25.75 5.40
CA PHE A 18 -4.21 25.60 4.67
C PHE A 18 -5.35 25.07 5.56
N PRO A 19 -5.87 25.87 6.52
CA PRO A 19 -6.85 25.42 7.51
C PRO A 19 -8.23 25.05 6.94
N HIS A 20 -8.50 25.37 5.67
CA HIS A 20 -9.75 25.02 4.99
C HIS A 20 -9.61 23.78 4.08
N VAL A 21 -8.42 23.18 4.00
CA VAL A 21 -8.15 21.99 3.19
C VAL A 21 -8.01 20.78 4.12
N GLN A 22 -8.75 19.71 3.82
CA GLN A 22 -8.60 18.46 4.53
C GLN A 22 -7.37 17.70 4.02
N ILE A 23 -6.32 17.64 4.84
CA ILE A 23 -5.08 16.92 4.52
C ILE A 23 -4.98 15.68 5.41
N VAL A 24 -5.07 14.49 4.81
CA VAL A 24 -5.05 13.20 5.53
C VAL A 24 -3.75 12.45 5.24
N TYR A 25 -3.18 11.80 6.25
CA TYR A 25 -2.01 10.92 6.11
C TYR A 25 -2.44 9.47 6.18
N GLY A 26 -2.30 8.72 5.08
CA GLY A 26 -2.47 7.27 5.09
C GLY A 26 -1.15 6.58 5.43
N ASP A 27 -1.05 5.91 6.59
CA ASP A 27 0.15 5.17 6.98
C ASP A 27 0.25 3.83 6.22
N TYR A 28 0.68 3.92 4.97
CA TYR A 28 0.91 2.76 4.10
C TYR A 28 1.85 1.74 4.72
N TYR A 29 2.89 2.21 5.42
CA TYR A 29 3.85 1.33 6.06
C TYR A 29 3.17 0.48 7.15
N LYS A 30 2.37 1.07 8.04
CA LYS A 30 1.61 0.32 9.04
C LYS A 30 0.61 -0.65 8.39
N ALA A 31 -0.12 -0.21 7.36
CA ALA A 31 -1.09 -1.05 6.66
C ALA A 31 -0.43 -2.27 5.99
N PHE A 32 0.67 -2.05 5.27
CA PHE A 32 1.44 -3.11 4.64
C PHE A 32 2.05 -4.08 5.68
N MET A 33 2.59 -3.57 6.79
CA MET A 33 3.10 -4.42 7.87
C MET A 33 1.99 -5.24 8.55
N ALA A 34 0.77 -4.70 8.68
CA ALA A 34 -0.37 -5.44 9.21
C ALA A 34 -0.79 -6.59 8.29
N LEU A 35 -0.74 -6.36 6.96
CA LEU A 35 -0.97 -7.37 5.94
C LEU A 35 0.08 -8.50 6.02
N LEU A 36 1.37 -8.17 6.13
CA LEU A 36 2.44 -9.16 6.29
C LEU A 36 2.42 -9.92 7.62
N ARG A 37 1.82 -9.36 8.68
CA ARG A 37 1.66 -10.07 9.96
C ARG A 37 0.51 -11.08 9.94
N ASN A 38 -0.47 -10.89 9.07
CA ASN A 38 -1.71 -11.66 9.05
C ASN A 38 -2.02 -12.29 7.66
N PRO A 39 -1.03 -12.83 6.92
CA PRO A 39 -1.23 -13.26 5.53
C PRO A 39 -2.32 -14.34 5.42
N VAL A 40 -2.31 -15.33 6.31
CA VAL A 40 -3.23 -16.47 6.30
C VAL A 40 -4.67 -16.04 6.59
N LEU A 41 -4.85 -15.08 7.51
CA LEU A 41 -6.18 -14.53 7.82
C LEU A 41 -6.77 -13.77 6.63
N LEU A 42 -5.91 -13.23 5.76
CA LEU A 42 -6.29 -12.50 4.55
C LEU A 42 -6.29 -13.40 3.30
N GLY A 43 -6.16 -14.72 3.45
CA GLY A 43 -6.21 -15.68 2.34
C GLY A 43 -4.90 -15.89 1.59
N PHE A 44 -3.79 -15.28 2.02
CA PHE A 44 -2.45 -15.49 1.45
C PHE A 44 -1.70 -16.63 2.13
N ARG A 45 -0.75 -17.23 1.43
CA ARG A 45 0.12 -18.26 2.01
C ARG A 45 1.33 -17.65 2.71
N LYS A 46 1.63 -18.15 3.91
CA LYS A 46 2.77 -17.67 4.71
C LYS A 46 4.11 -17.94 4.02
N GLU A 47 4.19 -19.01 3.23
CA GLU A 47 5.41 -19.47 2.54
C GLU A 47 5.76 -18.63 1.30
N THR A 48 4.78 -17.90 0.78
CA THR A 48 4.88 -17.06 -0.43
C THR A 48 4.72 -15.58 -0.12
N GLN A 49 4.38 -15.20 1.12
CA GLN A 49 4.11 -13.81 1.50
C GLN A 49 5.26 -12.83 1.17
N MET A 50 6.51 -13.30 1.17
CA MET A 50 7.69 -12.50 0.81
C MET A 50 8.22 -12.81 -0.60
N LYS A 51 7.54 -13.67 -1.37
CA LYS A 51 7.97 -14.06 -2.72
C LYS A 51 7.16 -13.30 -3.77
N ALA A 52 7.79 -12.94 -4.87
CA ALA A 52 7.09 -12.46 -6.07
C ALA A 52 6.41 -13.62 -6.81
N CYS A 53 5.23 -13.40 -7.39
CA CYS A 53 4.60 -14.38 -8.27
C CYS A 53 5.27 -14.43 -9.64
N CYS A 54 5.51 -13.29 -10.26
CA CYS A 54 6.27 -13.12 -11.50
C CYS A 54 7.75 -12.89 -11.17
N GLY A 55 8.63 -13.83 -11.52
CA GLY A 55 10.00 -13.76 -11.05
C GLY A 55 10.96 -14.76 -11.67
N PHE A 56 12.25 -14.59 -11.37
CA PHE A 56 13.35 -15.35 -11.96
C PHE A 56 13.81 -16.55 -11.11
N GLY A 57 13.31 -16.70 -9.88
CA GLY A 57 13.78 -17.68 -8.90
C GLY A 57 14.68 -17.07 -7.82
N GLY A 58 15.31 -17.92 -7.01
CA GLY A 58 16.16 -17.51 -5.89
C GLY A 58 15.37 -17.03 -4.65
N PRO A 59 16.06 -16.39 -3.68
CA PRO A 59 15.40 -15.78 -2.52
C PRO A 59 14.32 -14.80 -2.96
N TYR A 60 13.14 -14.88 -2.35
CA TYR A 60 11.99 -14.02 -2.67
C TYR A 60 11.48 -14.11 -4.12
N ASN A 61 11.97 -15.08 -4.92
CA ASN A 61 11.66 -15.18 -6.35
C ASN A 61 11.93 -13.87 -7.13
N PHE A 62 12.91 -13.07 -6.70
CA PHE A 62 13.17 -11.74 -7.24
C PHE A 62 14.64 -11.57 -7.65
N HIS A 63 14.86 -10.88 -8.76
CA HIS A 63 16.21 -10.52 -9.22
C HIS A 63 16.18 -9.14 -9.91
N PRO A 64 16.99 -8.16 -9.45
CA PRO A 64 16.88 -6.77 -9.89
C PRO A 64 17.21 -6.55 -11.38
N ALA A 65 18.00 -7.43 -11.99
CA ALA A 65 18.31 -7.38 -13.43
C ALA A 65 17.34 -8.19 -14.32
N MET A 66 16.43 -8.96 -13.72
CA MET A 66 15.54 -9.88 -14.42
C MET A 66 14.09 -9.63 -13.98
N MET A 67 13.51 -8.56 -14.52
CA MET A 67 12.19 -8.05 -14.15
C MET A 67 11.06 -8.85 -14.79
N CYS A 68 9.85 -8.73 -14.23
CA CYS A 68 8.66 -9.28 -14.86
C CYS A 68 8.51 -8.75 -16.30
N GLY A 69 8.30 -9.65 -17.27
CA GLY A 69 8.26 -9.32 -18.70
C GLY A 69 9.57 -9.60 -19.45
N ASN A 70 10.71 -9.75 -18.77
CA ASN A 70 11.94 -10.20 -19.42
C ASN A 70 11.80 -11.66 -19.94
N GLN A 71 12.56 -12.00 -20.99
CA GLN A 71 12.56 -13.35 -21.54
C GLN A 71 13.04 -14.37 -20.49
N GLY A 72 12.31 -15.48 -20.37
CA GLY A 72 12.64 -16.57 -19.44
C GLY A 72 12.05 -16.41 -18.03
N ILE A 73 11.38 -15.30 -17.75
CA ILE A 73 10.66 -15.08 -16.49
C ILE A 73 9.35 -15.84 -16.48
N LYS A 74 9.02 -16.43 -15.33
CA LYS A 74 7.81 -17.22 -15.15
C LYS A 74 6.89 -16.55 -14.14
N VAL A 75 5.59 -16.67 -14.42
CA VAL A 75 4.52 -16.36 -13.47
C VAL A 75 4.21 -17.62 -12.67
N CYS A 76 3.95 -17.45 -11.39
CA CYS A 76 3.55 -18.52 -10.49
C CYS A 76 2.20 -19.15 -10.93
N LEU A 77 1.95 -20.39 -10.51
CA LEU A 77 0.73 -21.11 -10.90
C LEU A 77 -0.54 -20.51 -10.28
N ASN A 78 -0.46 -20.07 -9.02
CA ASN A 78 -1.61 -19.56 -8.26
C ASN A 78 -1.30 -18.14 -7.73
N PRO A 79 -1.56 -17.08 -8.52
CA PRO A 79 -1.27 -15.70 -8.09
C PRO A 79 -1.99 -15.27 -6.83
N THR A 80 -3.18 -15.80 -6.56
CA THR A 80 -4.01 -15.45 -5.39
C THR A 80 -3.38 -15.84 -4.05
N GLU A 81 -2.38 -16.71 -4.05
CA GLU A 81 -1.68 -17.14 -2.84
C GLU A 81 -0.51 -16.22 -2.46
N TYR A 82 -0.19 -15.25 -3.31
CA TYR A 82 0.95 -14.34 -3.18
C TYR A 82 0.50 -12.95 -2.75
N ILE A 83 1.41 -12.20 -2.13
CA ILE A 83 1.20 -10.78 -1.82
C ILE A 83 1.83 -9.91 -2.91
N HIS A 84 3.00 -10.30 -3.39
CA HIS A 84 3.78 -9.54 -4.38
C HIS A 84 3.56 -10.07 -5.80
N TRP A 85 3.38 -9.16 -6.76
CA TRP A 85 3.36 -9.47 -8.18
C TRP A 85 4.78 -9.69 -8.71
N ASP A 86 5.65 -8.69 -8.66
CA ASP A 86 6.97 -8.68 -9.35
C ASP A 86 8.15 -8.22 -8.45
N GLY A 87 7.95 -8.25 -7.14
CA GLY A 87 8.93 -7.83 -6.14
C GLY A 87 8.83 -6.36 -5.74
N PHE A 88 8.19 -5.52 -6.56
CA PHE A 88 7.90 -4.12 -6.25
C PHE A 88 6.41 -3.90 -6.00
N HIS A 89 5.58 -4.47 -6.87
CA HIS A 89 4.13 -4.28 -6.85
C HIS A 89 3.43 -5.37 -6.07
N LEU A 90 2.28 -5.04 -5.50
CA LEU A 90 1.37 -5.99 -4.89
C LEU A 90 0.42 -6.56 -5.93
N ILE A 91 -0.13 -7.75 -5.66
CA ILE A 91 -1.29 -8.21 -6.40
C ILE A 91 -2.54 -7.41 -6.00
N GLN A 92 -3.56 -7.45 -6.86
CA GLN A 92 -4.81 -6.69 -6.67
C GLN A 92 -5.45 -6.93 -5.29
N GLU A 93 -5.54 -8.17 -4.83
CA GLU A 93 -6.22 -8.47 -3.55
C GLU A 93 -5.43 -7.95 -2.34
N ALA A 94 -4.09 -8.03 -2.39
CA ALA A 94 -3.24 -7.48 -1.34
C ALA A 94 -3.35 -5.95 -1.29
N LEU A 95 -3.36 -5.29 -2.45
CA LEU A 95 -3.57 -3.83 -2.52
C LEU A 95 -4.94 -3.42 -1.99
N LYS A 96 -6.00 -4.20 -2.32
CA LYS A 96 -7.36 -3.95 -1.84
C LYS A 96 -7.44 -3.95 -0.31
N HIS A 97 -6.79 -4.90 0.37
CA HIS A 97 -6.75 -4.90 1.84
C HIS A 97 -6.08 -3.66 2.42
N ILE A 98 -5.03 -3.14 1.79
CA ILE A 98 -4.39 -1.88 2.21
C ILE A 98 -5.37 -0.71 2.05
N VAL A 99 -6.06 -0.63 0.91
CA VAL A 99 -7.06 0.42 0.67
C VAL A 99 -8.23 0.33 1.65
N GLU A 100 -8.76 -0.86 1.92
CA GLU A 100 -9.83 -1.06 2.92
C GLU A 100 -9.41 -0.55 4.31
N VAL A 101 -8.17 -0.81 4.69
CA VAL A 101 -7.60 -0.33 5.95
C VAL A 101 -7.55 1.21 5.99
N PHE A 102 -7.17 1.88 4.89
CA PHE A 102 -7.26 3.34 4.78
C PHE A 102 -8.69 3.87 4.85
N MET A 103 -9.61 3.27 4.10
CA MET A 103 -11.01 3.70 4.02
C MET A 103 -11.73 3.52 5.36
N SER A 104 -11.33 2.51 6.16
CA SER A 104 -11.90 2.28 7.49
C SER A 104 -11.50 3.33 8.55
N GLY A 105 -10.59 4.26 8.22
CA GLY A 105 -10.09 5.28 9.16
C GLY A 105 -9.18 4.72 10.27
N ARG A 106 -8.92 3.40 10.29
CA ARG A 106 -8.15 2.71 11.35
C ARG A 106 -6.65 3.05 11.38
N VAL A 107 -6.18 3.81 10.41
CA VAL A 107 -4.76 4.18 10.24
C VAL A 107 -4.49 5.66 10.53
N ASN A 108 -5.54 6.47 10.66
CA ASN A 108 -5.43 7.91 10.86
C ASN A 108 -5.29 8.19 12.36
N GLU A 109 -4.12 7.89 12.90
CA GLU A 109 -3.82 7.98 14.34
C GLU A 109 -3.33 9.36 14.79
N GLN A 110 -3.47 10.40 13.96
CA GLN A 110 -3.07 11.75 14.34
C GLN A 110 -4.26 12.49 14.95
N PRO A 111 -4.12 13.06 16.16
CA PRO A 111 -5.16 13.91 16.73
C PRO A 111 -5.35 15.09 15.79
N ASP A 112 -6.56 15.22 15.26
CA ASP A 112 -6.94 16.40 14.51
C ASP A 112 -6.77 17.64 15.41
N PRO A 113 -5.94 18.63 15.02
CA PRO A 113 -5.83 19.89 15.76
C PRO A 113 -7.15 20.65 15.88
N GLN A 114 -8.16 20.32 15.05
CA GLN A 114 -9.41 21.07 14.88
C GLN A 114 -10.67 20.30 15.31
N GLY A 115 -10.56 19.05 15.78
CA GLY A 115 -11.70 18.29 16.29
C GLY A 115 -12.79 17.93 15.25
N SER A 116 -12.49 18.08 13.95
CA SER A 116 -13.28 17.52 12.86
C SER A 116 -13.18 16.00 12.90
N GLN A 117 -14.29 15.37 13.28
CA GLN A 117 -14.46 13.94 13.19
C GLN A 117 -14.20 13.53 11.73
N LEU A 118 -13.20 12.66 11.50
CA LEU A 118 -13.03 12.04 10.18
C LEU A 118 -14.34 11.31 9.87
N GLN A 119 -15.15 11.92 9.00
CA GLN A 119 -16.29 11.25 8.43
C GLN A 119 -15.70 10.23 7.47
N VAL A 120 -15.60 8.97 7.92
CA VAL A 120 -15.48 7.83 7.00
C VAL A 120 -16.51 8.10 5.91
N CYS A 121 -16.09 8.17 4.65
CA CYS A 121 -17.00 8.35 3.52
C CYS A 121 -18.10 7.30 3.65
N SER A 122 -19.24 7.69 4.23
CA SER A 122 -20.29 6.75 4.59
C SER A 122 -21.02 6.39 3.30
N GLU A 123 -20.72 5.19 2.81
CA GLU A 123 -21.58 4.39 1.94
C GLU A 123 -22.35 5.20 0.88
N HIS A 124 -21.63 5.79 -0.06
CA HIS A 124 -22.12 5.72 -1.43
C HIS A 124 -21.36 4.59 -2.09
N LYS A 125 -22.09 3.53 -2.46
CA LYS A 125 -21.62 2.46 -3.34
C LYS A 125 -21.36 3.05 -4.74
N THR A 126 -20.43 3.98 -4.86
CA THR A 126 -19.83 4.28 -6.14
C THR A 126 -18.85 3.17 -6.41
N ASN A 127 -18.97 2.52 -7.57
CA ASN A 127 -17.93 1.68 -8.12
C ASN A 127 -16.63 2.51 -8.12
N ILE A 128 -15.76 2.31 -7.14
CA ILE A 128 -14.46 2.99 -7.07
C ILE A 128 -13.54 2.26 -8.05
N SER A 129 -13.81 2.45 -9.33
CA SER A 129 -12.79 2.43 -10.36
C SER A 129 -11.98 3.71 -10.16
N ALA A 130 -10.69 3.57 -9.86
CA ALA A 130 -9.73 4.64 -9.58
C ALA A 130 -9.79 5.24 -8.15
N VAL A 131 -9.15 4.54 -7.21
CA VAL A 131 -8.16 5.26 -6.39
C VAL A 131 -6.97 5.43 -7.32
N GLU A 132 -6.82 6.61 -7.92
CA GLU A 132 -5.55 7.00 -8.52
C GLU A 132 -4.60 7.22 -7.34
N LEU A 133 -3.94 6.13 -6.91
CA LEU A 133 -2.73 6.25 -6.13
C LEU A 133 -1.78 7.01 -7.04
N ALA A 134 -1.63 8.31 -6.76
CA ALA A 134 -0.69 9.15 -7.46
C ALA A 134 0.62 8.38 -7.55
N ASP A 135 1.03 8.17 -8.80
CA ASP A 135 2.24 7.51 -9.20
C ASP A 135 3.36 7.92 -8.23
N MET A 136 3.91 6.96 -7.48
CA MET A 136 5.21 7.15 -6.84
C MET A 136 6.30 7.09 -7.92
N THR A 137 6.15 7.87 -8.99
CA THR A 137 7.28 8.38 -9.75
C THR A 137 8.01 9.33 -8.82
N VAL A 138 8.92 8.75 -8.03
CA VAL A 138 10.06 9.48 -7.50
C VAL A 138 10.66 10.22 -8.68
N LEU A 139 10.65 11.55 -8.57
CA LEU A 139 11.42 12.47 -9.39
C LEU A 139 12.84 11.90 -9.56
N GLN A 140 13.13 11.40 -10.76
CA GLN A 140 14.51 11.25 -11.21
C GLN A 140 14.91 12.59 -11.79
N ASP A 141 15.56 13.40 -10.96
CA ASP A 141 16.60 14.32 -11.43
C ASP A 141 17.97 13.63 -11.27
#